data_AF-A0AAU9C9I5-F1
#
_entry.id   AF-A0AAU9C9I5-F1
#
_cell.length_a   1.000
_cell.length_b   1.000
_cell.length_c   1.000
_cell.angle_alpha   90.00
_cell.angle_beta   90.00
_cell.angle_gamma   90.00
#
_symmetry.space_group_name_H-M   'P 1'
#
loop_
_entity.id
_entity.type
_entity.pdbx_description
1 polymer ?
#
loop_
_entity_poly.entity_id
_entity_poly.type
_entity_poly.pdbx_seq_one_letter_code
_entity_poly.pdbx_strand_id
1 'polypeptide(L)'
;MEGLNARDTPMRYLAAIESAFTATLEADPGFGGLLTKNPAYPLWHVLRGPRIGYELNELAEWVDLERFKPKRGWKVDEVGVGRNVTLFDRLRYWAYRNVLEYKKEGGLDGWNAWLSACNTRALTFNGDFAAPLDGREVWWVAKSVAKWVWQRFSLEKRQELIQRTHTPEQQARRGRKGGKKSGEVRRAMSEEKRASARLMRAQGMSYRAIAKELEVSLGIVHKWCRE
;
A
#
# COMPACT_ATOMS: atom_id res chain seq x y z
N MET A 1 -3.77 -14.18 14.72
CA MET A 1 -2.37 -13.93 14.34
C MET A 1 -2.25 -12.42 14.21
N GLU A 2 -1.96 -11.76 15.33
CA GLU A 2 -1.58 -10.34 15.35
C GLU A 2 -0.28 -10.25 14.54
N GLY A 3 -0.41 -9.85 13.28
CA GLY A 3 0.76 -9.47 12.50
C GLY A 3 1.43 -8.32 13.25
N LEU A 4 2.75 -8.39 13.37
CA LEU A 4 3.59 -7.27 13.80
C LEU A 4 3.31 -6.10 12.86
N ASN A 5 2.25 -5.33 13.13
CA ASN A 5 2.05 -4.02 12.57
C ASN A 5 3.13 -3.15 13.20
N ALA A 6 4.35 -3.26 12.67
CA ALA A 6 5.40 -2.29 12.93
C ALA A 6 4.77 -0.92 12.72
N ARG A 7 4.85 -0.07 13.74
CA ARG A 7 4.23 1.25 13.67
C ARG A 7 4.83 1.96 12.46
N ASP A 8 3.96 2.38 11.55
CA ASP A 8 4.33 3.02 10.29
C ASP A 8 5.25 4.22 10.55
N THR A 9 4.98 5.00 11.61
CA THR A 9 5.77 6.17 12.01
C THR A 9 7.26 5.86 12.27
N PRO A 10 7.66 4.95 13.17
CA PRO A 10 9.06 4.49 13.30
C PRO A 10 9.70 3.99 12.00
N MET A 11 8.95 3.27 11.17
CA MET A 11 9.50 2.73 9.91
C MET A 11 9.81 3.85 8.90
N ARG A 12 8.93 4.87 8.83
CA ARG A 12 9.19 6.09 8.02
C ARG A 12 10.45 6.79 8.50
N TYR A 13 10.63 6.84 9.82
CA TYR A 13 11.75 7.53 10.45
C TYR A 13 13.06 6.83 10.14
N LEU A 14 13.12 5.49 10.29
CA LEU A 14 14.25 4.68 9.87
C LEU A 14 14.56 4.86 8.37
N ALA A 15 13.56 4.73 7.50
CA ALA A 15 13.77 4.84 6.05
C ALA A 15 14.27 6.23 5.62
N ALA A 16 13.83 7.29 6.32
CA ALA A 16 14.32 8.65 6.09
C ALA A 16 15.79 8.79 6.49
N ILE A 17 16.19 8.25 7.64
CA ILE A 17 17.58 8.24 8.11
C ILE A 17 18.45 7.45 7.12
N GLU A 18 18.05 6.23 6.73
CA GLU A 18 18.80 5.41 5.77
C GLU A 18 18.97 6.13 4.43
N SER A 19 17.91 6.74 3.90
CA SER A 19 17.97 7.49 2.64
C SER A 19 18.90 8.71 2.75
N ALA A 20 18.86 9.42 3.88
CA ALA A 20 19.73 10.56 4.12
C ALA A 20 21.20 10.14 4.18
N PHE A 21 21.53 9.09 4.94
CA PHE A 21 22.90 8.55 5.00
C PHE A 21 23.37 8.00 3.65
N THR A 22 22.48 7.34 2.90
CA THR A 22 22.80 6.82 1.56
C THR A 22 23.21 7.96 0.63
N ALA A 23 22.49 9.09 0.67
CA ALA A 23 22.83 10.27 -0.10
C ALA A 23 24.09 10.98 0.41
N THR A 24 24.26 11.13 1.73
CA THR A 24 25.42 11.81 2.34
C THR A 24 26.72 11.04 2.13
N LEU A 25 26.67 9.71 2.16
CA LEU A 25 27.84 8.84 1.97
C LEU A 25 28.04 8.42 0.51
N GLU A 26 27.21 8.92 -0.41
CA GLU A 26 27.20 8.50 -1.82
C GLU A 26 27.13 6.97 -1.98
N ALA A 27 26.41 6.31 -1.07
CA ALA A 27 26.28 4.87 -1.05
C ALA A 27 25.32 4.40 -2.16
N ASP A 28 25.48 3.16 -2.62
CA ASP A 28 24.62 2.57 -3.64
C ASP A 28 23.16 2.43 -3.15
N PRO A 29 22.18 3.15 -3.73
CA PRO A 29 20.77 3.04 -3.35
C PRO A 29 20.16 1.65 -3.66
N GLY A 30 20.80 0.89 -4.54
CA GLY A 30 20.45 -0.47 -4.91
C GLY A 30 20.97 -1.54 -3.94
N PHE A 31 21.79 -1.17 -2.96
CA PHE A 31 22.40 -2.14 -2.05
C PHE A 31 21.36 -2.83 -1.15
N GLY A 32 21.12 -4.11 -1.38
CA GLY A 32 20.13 -4.93 -0.66
C GLY A 32 20.64 -5.64 0.60
N GLY A 33 21.85 -5.35 1.09
CA GLY A 33 22.40 -5.97 2.31
C GLY A 33 22.85 -7.44 2.17
N LEU A 34 22.82 -8.01 0.96
CA LEU A 34 23.14 -9.42 0.71
C LEU A 34 24.65 -9.70 0.60
N LEU A 35 25.45 -8.66 0.31
CA LEU A 35 26.91 -8.77 0.19
C LEU A 35 27.55 -8.13 1.41
N THR A 36 28.17 -8.95 2.26
CA THR A 36 28.98 -8.46 3.39
C THR A 36 30.44 -8.75 3.10
N LYS A 37 31.30 -7.73 3.26
CA LYS A 37 32.76 -7.90 3.18
C LYS A 37 33.28 -8.50 4.48
N ASN A 38 34.30 -9.34 4.41
CA ASN A 38 34.96 -9.88 5.60
C ASN A 38 35.80 -8.77 6.26
N PRO A 39 35.44 -8.28 7.46
CA PRO A 39 36.19 -7.21 8.13
C PRO A 39 37.62 -7.64 8.52
N ALA A 40 37.89 -8.95 8.62
CA ALA A 40 39.22 -9.44 8.98
C ALA A 40 40.21 -9.47 7.80
N TYR A 41 39.79 -9.12 6.58
CA TYR A 41 40.67 -9.23 5.42
C TYR A 41 41.55 -7.97 5.25
N PRO A 42 42.89 -8.11 5.12
CA PRO A 42 43.83 -6.99 5.27
C PRO A 42 43.68 -5.80 4.32
N LEU A 43 43.07 -6.00 3.15
CA LEU A 43 42.88 -4.94 2.15
C LEU A 43 41.62 -4.10 2.38
N TRP A 44 40.75 -4.45 3.34
CA TRP A 44 39.55 -3.65 3.63
C TRP A 44 39.87 -2.57 4.65
N HIS A 45 39.43 -1.35 4.35
CA HIS A 45 39.37 -0.29 5.36
C HIS A 45 38.16 -0.56 6.26
N VAL A 46 38.41 -1.06 7.47
CA VAL A 46 37.35 -1.31 8.46
C VAL A 46 37.23 -0.13 9.40
N LEU A 47 36.10 0.58 9.32
CA LEU A 47 35.70 1.58 10.30
C LEU A 47 34.81 0.90 11.35
N ARG A 48 35.22 0.92 12.62
CA ARG A 48 34.42 0.42 13.74
C ARG A 48 34.14 1.55 14.71
N GLY A 49 32.86 1.80 14.96
CA GLY A 49 32.42 2.76 15.98
C GLY A 49 32.78 2.30 17.40
N PRO A 50 32.79 3.22 18.38
CA PRO A 50 33.08 2.90 19.79
C PRO A 50 32.00 2.01 20.44
N ARG A 51 30.83 1.87 19.80
CA ARG A 51 29.65 1.15 20.32
C ARG A 51 29.11 0.15 19.30
N ILE A 52 28.31 -0.80 19.79
CA ILE A 52 27.73 -1.91 19.00
C ILE A 52 26.47 -1.47 18.23
N GLY A 53 25.82 -0.38 18.66
CA GLY A 53 24.64 0.17 17.99
C GLY A 53 24.44 1.65 18.35
N TYR A 54 23.60 2.30 17.56
CA TYR A 54 23.21 3.70 17.70
C TYR A 54 21.69 3.80 17.74
N GLU A 55 21.18 4.75 18.52
CA GLU A 55 19.75 5.05 18.50
C GLU A 55 19.39 5.87 17.26
N LEU A 56 18.15 5.74 16.77
CA LEU A 56 17.74 6.44 15.53
C LEU A 56 17.73 7.97 15.68
N ASN A 57 17.47 8.49 16.89
CA ASN A 57 17.58 9.92 17.17
C ASN A 57 19.04 10.39 17.10
N GLU A 58 19.99 9.63 17.64
CA GLU A 58 21.41 9.94 17.57
C GLU A 58 21.89 10.00 16.12
N LEU A 59 21.51 9.00 15.30
CA LEU A 59 21.85 9.00 13.87
C LEU A 59 21.24 10.18 13.11
N ALA A 60 20.02 10.59 13.47
CA ALA A 60 19.34 11.72 12.84
C ALA A 60 20.02 13.07 13.09
N GLU A 61 20.79 13.23 14.17
CA GLU A 61 21.52 14.48 14.44
C GLU A 61 22.63 14.75 13.42
N TRP A 62 23.12 13.71 12.73
CA TRP A 62 24.24 13.80 11.79
C TRP A 62 23.81 13.96 10.33
N VAL A 63 22.51 13.95 10.04
CA VAL A 63 21.99 14.03 8.67
C VAL A 63 20.82 15.02 8.58
N ASP A 64 20.77 15.78 7.48
CA ASP A 64 19.67 16.69 7.22
C ASP A 64 18.41 15.92 6.79
N LEU A 65 17.57 15.57 7.76
CA LEU A 65 16.32 14.87 7.51
C LEU A 65 15.29 15.73 6.76
N GLU A 66 15.37 17.06 6.80
CA GLU A 66 14.35 17.91 6.17
C GLU A 66 14.32 17.72 4.65
N ARG A 67 15.49 17.49 4.06
CA ARG A 67 15.66 17.20 2.63
C ARG A 67 15.14 15.82 2.22
N PHE A 68 15.10 14.86 3.15
CA PHE A 68 14.74 13.46 2.88
C PHE A 68 13.45 13.00 3.60
N LYS A 69 12.67 13.94 4.16
CA LYS A 69 11.36 13.65 4.74
C LYS A 69 10.46 13.04 3.66
N PRO A 70 9.94 11.81 3.84
CA PRO A 70 8.98 11.24 2.92
C PRO A 70 7.74 12.14 2.89
N LYS A 71 7.39 12.66 1.71
CA LYS A 71 6.23 13.56 1.53
C LYS A 71 4.96 12.90 2.10
N ARG A 72 4.04 13.69 2.65
CA ARG A 72 2.78 13.18 3.19
C ARG A 72 1.99 12.47 2.07
N GLY A 73 1.90 11.13 2.14
CA GLY A 73 1.30 10.28 1.09
C GLY A 73 2.30 9.31 0.43
N TRP A 74 3.59 9.50 0.66
CA TRP A 74 4.66 8.56 0.31
C TRP A 74 4.50 7.30 1.15
N LYS A 75 4.30 6.14 0.50
CA LYS A 75 4.33 4.87 1.21
C LYS A 75 5.80 4.51 1.42
N VAL A 76 6.21 4.36 2.68
CA VAL A 76 7.57 3.95 3.10
C VAL A 76 8.07 2.75 2.30
N ASP A 77 7.12 1.87 2.02
CA ASP A 77 7.10 0.71 1.15
C ASP A 77 7.82 0.84 -0.21
N GLU A 78 7.99 2.04 -0.76
CA GLU A 78 8.52 2.26 -2.12
C GLU A 78 10.00 2.68 -2.16
N VAL A 79 10.66 2.86 -1.01
CA VAL A 79 12.09 3.22 -0.93
C VAL A 79 12.82 2.38 0.13
N GLY A 80 13.99 1.84 -0.21
CA GLY A 80 14.87 1.16 0.74
C GLY A 80 14.33 -0.18 1.26
N VAL A 81 14.33 -0.35 2.58
CA VAL A 81 14.04 -1.60 3.33
C VAL A 81 12.60 -2.13 3.14
N GLY A 82 11.68 -1.30 2.63
CA GLY A 82 10.28 -1.70 2.39
C GLY A 82 10.03 -2.43 1.07
N ARG A 83 10.90 -2.30 0.06
CA ARG A 83 10.58 -2.71 -1.33
C ARG A 83 10.22 -4.19 -1.47
N ASN A 84 10.98 -5.08 -0.83
CA ASN A 84 10.73 -6.52 -0.88
C ASN A 84 9.37 -6.87 -0.25
N VAL A 85 9.08 -6.31 0.93
CA VAL A 85 7.83 -6.51 1.66
C VAL A 85 6.65 -6.00 0.84
N THR A 86 6.79 -4.82 0.24
CA THR A 86 5.78 -4.21 -0.62
C THR A 86 5.49 -5.06 -1.84
N LEU A 87 6.53 -5.54 -2.52
CA LEU A 87 6.40 -6.42 -3.67
C LEU A 87 5.68 -7.71 -3.26
N PHE A 88 6.10 -8.33 -2.16
CA PHE A 88 5.48 -9.52 -1.61
C PHE A 88 4.00 -9.30 -1.27
N ASP A 89 3.67 -8.21 -0.60
CA ASP A 89 2.30 -7.87 -0.21
C ASP A 89 1.41 -7.61 -1.43
N ARG A 90 1.86 -6.78 -2.37
CA ARG A 90 1.13 -6.53 -3.62
C ARG A 90 0.90 -7.83 -4.38
N LEU A 91 1.93 -8.68 -4.49
CA LEU A 91 1.88 -9.92 -5.22
C LEU A 91 0.96 -10.95 -4.55
N ARG A 92 1.05 -11.17 -3.23
CA ARG A 92 0.21 -12.17 -2.56
C ARG A 92 -1.27 -11.83 -2.62
N TYR A 93 -1.64 -10.54 -2.48
CA TYR A 93 -3.03 -10.13 -2.58
C TYR A 93 -3.60 -10.33 -3.99
N TRP A 94 -2.80 -10.06 -5.02
CA TRP A 94 -3.16 -10.41 -6.39
C TRP A 94 -3.27 -11.93 -6.54
N ALA A 95 -2.30 -12.69 -6.01
CA ALA A 95 -2.25 -14.14 -6.16
C ALA A 95 -3.47 -14.85 -5.54
N TYR A 96 -3.92 -14.42 -4.36
CA TYR A 96 -5.10 -14.98 -3.68
C TYR A 96 -6.38 -14.91 -4.54
N ARG A 97 -6.48 -13.90 -5.41
CA ARG A 97 -7.66 -13.69 -6.28
C ARG A 97 -7.61 -14.56 -7.53
N ASN A 98 -6.42 -14.81 -8.07
CA ASN A 98 -6.23 -15.36 -9.42
C ASN A 98 -5.84 -16.85 -9.43
N VAL A 99 -5.24 -17.39 -8.36
CA VAL A 99 -4.71 -18.78 -8.36
C VAL A 99 -5.73 -19.84 -8.79
N LEU A 100 -7.01 -19.63 -8.50
CA LEU A 100 -8.04 -20.61 -8.77
C LEU A 100 -8.39 -20.73 -10.26
N GLU A 101 -8.08 -19.74 -11.07
CA GLU A 101 -8.25 -19.83 -12.52
C GLU A 101 -7.23 -20.80 -13.12
N TYR A 102 -5.96 -20.65 -12.74
CA TYR A 102 -4.86 -21.54 -13.16
C TYR A 102 -4.98 -22.96 -12.61
N LYS A 103 -5.63 -23.13 -11.45
CA LYS A 103 -5.89 -24.46 -10.88
C LYS A 103 -6.99 -25.24 -11.61
N LYS A 104 -7.86 -24.59 -12.40
CA LYS A 104 -8.89 -25.30 -13.17
C LYS A 104 -8.28 -26.19 -14.25
N GLU A 105 -7.23 -25.69 -14.91
CA GLU A 105 -6.47 -26.44 -15.91
C GLU A 105 -5.69 -27.59 -15.25
N GLY A 106 -5.20 -27.36 -14.02
CA GLY A 106 -4.58 -28.39 -13.19
C GLY A 106 -3.24 -28.90 -13.75
N GLY A 107 -2.67 -29.89 -13.06
CA GLY A 107 -1.44 -30.56 -13.50
C GLY A 107 -0.19 -29.67 -13.58
N LEU A 108 0.78 -30.11 -14.37
CA LEU A 108 2.07 -29.44 -14.56
C LEU A 108 1.92 -28.16 -15.39
N ASP A 109 1.06 -28.16 -16.39
CA ASP A 109 0.85 -27.01 -17.27
C ASP A 109 0.20 -25.84 -16.53
N GLY A 110 -0.83 -26.10 -15.72
CA GLY A 110 -1.43 -25.08 -14.86
C GLY A 110 -0.45 -24.53 -13.83
N TRP A 111 0.45 -25.36 -13.29
CA TRP A 111 1.52 -24.90 -12.40
C TRP A 111 2.55 -24.02 -13.12
N ASN A 112 2.97 -24.40 -14.32
CA ASN A 112 3.92 -23.62 -15.13
C ASN A 112 3.32 -22.27 -15.54
N ALA A 113 2.07 -22.27 -16.00
CA ALA A 113 1.32 -21.05 -16.31
C ALA A 113 1.17 -20.16 -15.08
N TRP A 114 0.87 -20.75 -13.91
CA TRP A 114 0.76 -20.02 -12.65
C TRP A 114 2.08 -19.37 -12.21
N LEU A 115 3.18 -20.13 -12.25
CA LEU A 115 4.49 -19.62 -11.87
C LEU A 115 4.94 -18.50 -12.81
N SER A 116 4.71 -18.67 -14.12
CA SER A 116 4.96 -17.64 -15.12
C SER A 116 4.13 -16.38 -14.86
N ALA A 117 2.83 -16.52 -14.60
CA ALA A 117 1.95 -15.40 -14.28
C ALA A 117 2.38 -14.66 -13.02
N CYS A 118 2.78 -15.38 -11.96
CA CYS A 118 3.33 -14.77 -10.74
C CYS A 118 4.62 -13.99 -11.02
N ASN A 119 5.53 -14.55 -11.81
CA ASN A 119 6.79 -13.91 -12.16
C ASN A 119 6.57 -12.64 -12.99
N THR A 120 5.75 -12.73 -14.03
CA THR A 120 5.37 -11.58 -14.88
C THR A 120 4.74 -10.48 -14.04
N ARG A 121 3.81 -10.84 -13.13
CA ARG A 121 3.16 -9.85 -12.27
C ARG A 121 4.13 -9.21 -11.27
N ALA A 122 5.05 -9.99 -10.71
CA ALA A 122 6.08 -9.49 -9.81
C ALA A 122 7.03 -8.51 -10.54
N LEU A 123 7.43 -8.82 -11.78
CA LEU A 123 8.22 -7.93 -12.62
C LEU A 123 7.48 -6.63 -12.94
N THR A 124 6.18 -6.71 -13.25
CA THR A 124 5.36 -5.49 -13.45
C THR A 124 5.36 -4.61 -12.20
N PHE A 125 5.13 -5.19 -11.02
CA PHE A 125 5.13 -4.42 -9.77
C PHE A 125 6.51 -3.87 -9.41
N ASN A 126 7.59 -4.59 -9.74
CA ASN A 126 8.95 -4.13 -9.56
C ASN A 126 9.29 -2.91 -10.44
N GLY A 127 8.71 -2.85 -11.64
CA GLY A 127 8.85 -1.71 -12.55
C GLY A 127 8.17 -0.43 -12.07
N ASP A 128 7.24 -0.52 -11.11
CA ASP A 128 6.62 0.66 -10.49
C ASP A 128 7.56 1.34 -9.45
N PHE A 129 8.62 0.67 -9.00
CA PHE A 129 9.54 1.25 -8.02
C PHE A 129 10.49 2.24 -8.68
N ALA A 130 10.78 3.35 -7.98
CA ALA A 130 11.77 4.33 -8.43
C ALA A 130 13.18 3.72 -8.60
N ALA A 131 13.52 2.73 -7.76
CA ALA A 131 14.72 1.91 -7.87
C ALA A 131 14.31 0.42 -7.80
N PRO A 132 14.19 -0.27 -8.96
CA PRO A 132 13.77 -1.66 -9.03
C PRO A 132 14.69 -2.60 -8.25
N LEU A 133 14.11 -3.67 -7.69
CA LEU A 133 14.87 -4.79 -7.10
C LEU A 133 15.57 -5.61 -8.20
N ASP A 134 16.61 -6.34 -7.81
CA ASP A 134 17.28 -7.29 -8.70
C ASP A 134 16.32 -8.37 -9.20
N GLY A 135 16.48 -8.77 -10.46
CA GLY A 135 15.59 -9.75 -11.10
C GLY A 135 15.56 -11.10 -10.37
N ARG A 136 16.66 -11.53 -9.74
CA ARG A 136 16.68 -12.77 -8.95
C ARG A 136 15.86 -12.62 -7.68
N GLU A 137 15.96 -11.48 -7.01
CA GLU A 137 15.18 -11.19 -5.81
C GLU A 137 13.68 -11.23 -6.12
N VAL A 138 13.26 -10.58 -7.22
CA VAL A 138 11.88 -10.61 -7.71
C VAL A 138 11.42 -12.04 -7.99
N TRP A 139 12.24 -12.85 -8.65
CA TRP A 139 11.92 -14.24 -8.96
C TRP A 139 11.73 -15.08 -7.68
N TRP A 140 12.57 -14.90 -6.67
CA TRP A 140 12.43 -15.62 -5.39
C TRP A 140 11.14 -15.24 -4.66
N VAL A 141 10.77 -13.95 -4.64
CA VAL A 141 9.48 -13.49 -4.11
C VAL A 141 8.34 -14.14 -4.88
N ALA A 142 8.38 -14.09 -6.21
CA ALA A 142 7.36 -14.67 -7.07
C ALA A 142 7.18 -16.18 -6.84
N LYS A 143 8.29 -16.92 -6.79
CA LYS A 143 8.31 -18.36 -6.55
C LYS A 143 7.77 -18.72 -5.17
N SER A 144 8.14 -17.97 -4.14
CA SER A 144 7.66 -18.16 -2.77
C SER A 144 6.14 -18.00 -2.68
N VAL A 145 5.62 -16.90 -3.22
CA VAL A 145 4.18 -16.63 -3.27
C VAL A 145 3.46 -17.69 -4.09
N ALA A 146 3.95 -18.00 -5.29
CA ALA A 146 3.35 -18.98 -6.19
C ALA A 146 3.19 -20.34 -5.50
N LYS A 147 4.27 -20.84 -4.87
CA LYS A 147 4.28 -22.14 -4.18
C LYS A 147 3.32 -22.16 -3.00
N TRP A 148 3.37 -21.16 -2.14
CA TRP A 148 2.54 -21.10 -0.93
C TRP A 148 1.05 -21.04 -1.27
N VAL A 149 0.68 -20.17 -2.23
CA VAL A 149 -0.71 -20.00 -2.65
C VAL A 149 -1.22 -21.26 -3.35
N TRP A 150 -0.41 -21.86 -4.22
CA TRP A 150 -0.78 -23.11 -4.90
C TRP A 150 -1.00 -24.26 -3.92
N GLN A 151 -0.22 -24.37 -2.85
CA GLN A 151 -0.42 -25.45 -1.87
C GLN A 151 -1.63 -25.21 -0.96
N ARG A 152 -1.94 -23.95 -0.61
CA ARG A 152 -2.94 -23.66 0.42
C ARG A 152 -4.34 -23.37 -0.12
N PHE A 153 -4.47 -22.86 -1.34
CA PHE A 153 -5.76 -22.46 -1.90
C PHE A 153 -6.39 -23.60 -2.67
N SER A 154 -7.67 -23.86 -2.42
CA SER A 154 -8.49 -24.78 -3.21
C SER A 154 -9.88 -24.17 -3.41
N LEU A 155 -10.61 -24.68 -4.40
CA LEU A 155 -12.00 -24.26 -4.63
C LEU A 155 -12.86 -24.56 -3.40
N GLU A 156 -12.70 -25.74 -2.81
CA GLU A 156 -13.38 -26.16 -1.57
C GLU A 156 -13.13 -25.19 -0.42
N LYS A 157 -11.87 -24.85 -0.13
CA LYS A 157 -11.52 -23.90 0.95
C LYS A 157 -12.06 -22.51 0.68
N ARG A 158 -12.12 -22.07 -0.58
CA ARG A 158 -12.75 -20.79 -0.94
C ARG A 158 -14.25 -20.86 -0.71
N GLN A 159 -14.90 -21.96 -1.08
CA GLN A 159 -16.34 -22.14 -0.88
C GLN A 159 -16.70 -22.19 0.60
N GLU A 160 -15.95 -22.93 1.41
CA GLU A 160 -16.09 -22.97 2.87
C GLU A 160 -15.92 -21.57 3.48
N LEU A 161 -14.90 -20.83 3.05
CA LEU A 161 -14.69 -19.44 3.49
C LEU A 161 -15.88 -18.55 3.12
N ILE A 162 -16.42 -18.71 1.91
CA ILE A 162 -17.58 -17.95 1.44
C ILE A 162 -18.79 -18.27 2.33
N GLN A 163 -19.11 -19.54 2.53
CA GLN A 163 -20.22 -19.98 3.38
C GLN A 163 -20.12 -19.42 4.81
N ARG A 164 -18.91 -19.45 5.41
CA ARG A 164 -18.67 -18.92 6.75
C ARG A 164 -18.78 -17.39 6.84
N THR A 165 -18.40 -16.68 5.79
CA THR A 165 -18.09 -15.23 5.85
C THR A 165 -19.12 -14.36 5.12
N HIS A 166 -19.87 -14.92 4.18
CA HIS A 166 -20.83 -14.22 3.33
C HIS A 166 -22.27 -14.58 3.71
N THR A 167 -22.53 -14.80 5.00
CA THR A 167 -23.91 -14.91 5.48
C THR A 167 -24.65 -13.59 5.26
N PRO A 168 -25.96 -13.61 5.02
CA PRO A 168 -26.76 -12.39 4.79
C PRO A 168 -26.56 -11.34 5.89
N GLU A 169 -26.45 -11.76 7.15
CA GLU A 169 -26.25 -10.89 8.31
C GLU A 169 -24.88 -10.21 8.27
N GLN A 170 -23.83 -10.97 7.92
CA GLN A 170 -22.48 -10.42 7.81
C GLN A 170 -22.37 -9.45 6.64
N GLN A 171 -22.99 -9.75 5.50
CA GLN A 171 -23.04 -8.86 4.35
C GLN A 171 -23.85 -7.59 4.64
N ALA A 172 -25.02 -7.71 5.27
CA ALA A 172 -25.84 -6.57 5.67
C ALA A 172 -25.11 -5.66 6.65
N ARG A 173 -24.38 -6.22 7.63
CA ARG A 173 -23.55 -5.45 8.56
C ARG A 173 -22.44 -4.69 7.83
N ARG A 174 -21.74 -5.32 6.89
CA ARG A 174 -20.71 -4.69 6.07
C ARG A 174 -21.29 -3.59 5.18
N GLY A 175 -22.41 -3.86 4.53
CA GLY A 175 -23.14 -2.90 3.70
C GLY A 175 -23.59 -1.68 4.50
N ARG A 176 -24.15 -1.87 5.71
CA ARG A 176 -24.53 -0.77 6.61
C ARG A 176 -23.32 0.09 7.00
N LYS A 177 -22.20 -0.53 7.37
CA LYS A 177 -20.97 0.19 7.74
C LYS A 177 -20.41 0.99 6.55
N GLY A 178 -20.36 0.36 5.37
CA GLY A 178 -19.93 1.02 4.13
C GLY A 178 -20.86 2.16 3.72
N GLY A 179 -22.17 1.96 3.83
CA GLY A 179 -23.20 2.95 3.52
C GLY A 179 -23.12 4.19 4.42
N LYS A 180 -22.88 4.02 5.73
CA LYS A 180 -22.65 5.14 6.66
C LYS A 180 -21.45 5.98 6.25
N LYS A 181 -20.28 5.35 6.08
CA LYS A 181 -19.04 6.04 5.69
C LYS A 181 -19.17 6.72 4.32
N SER A 182 -19.77 6.05 3.34
CA SER A 182 -20.04 6.64 2.02
C SER A 182 -21.02 7.82 2.11
N GLY A 183 -22.02 7.72 2.99
CA GLY A 183 -22.96 8.80 3.27
C GLY A 183 -22.28 10.02 3.88
N GLU A 184 -21.41 9.83 4.87
CA GLU A 184 -20.60 10.88 5.50
C GLU A 184 -19.71 11.58 4.47
N VAL A 185 -18.95 10.82 3.68
CA VAL A 185 -18.08 11.38 2.62
C VAL A 185 -18.90 12.18 1.60
N ARG A 186 -20.05 11.67 1.15
CA ARG A 186 -20.93 12.41 0.22
C ARG A 186 -21.50 13.68 0.85
N ARG A 187 -21.82 13.66 2.14
CA ARG A 187 -22.31 14.85 2.85
C ARG A 187 -21.20 15.90 2.97
N ALA A 188 -20.00 15.51 3.38
CA ALA A 188 -18.85 16.41 3.48
C ALA A 188 -18.51 17.04 2.12
N MET A 189 -18.48 16.25 1.04
CA MET A 189 -18.23 16.75 -0.32
C MET A 189 -19.30 17.74 -0.83
N SER A 190 -20.51 17.70 -0.27
CA SER A 190 -21.62 18.58 -0.66
C SER A 190 -21.90 19.68 0.36
N GLU A 191 -21.10 19.80 1.41
CA GLU A 191 -21.35 20.69 2.54
C GLU A 191 -21.22 22.17 2.17
N GLU A 192 -20.20 22.51 1.37
CA GLU A 192 -20.00 23.86 0.84
C GLU A 192 -21.16 24.29 -0.08
N LYS A 193 -21.53 23.43 -1.04
CA LYS A 193 -22.68 23.69 -1.94
C LYS A 193 -23.99 23.80 -1.16
N ARG A 194 -24.17 23.02 -0.09
CA ARG A 194 -25.32 23.11 0.82
C ARG A 194 -25.38 24.43 1.56
N ALA A 195 -24.27 24.89 2.13
CA ALA A 195 -24.19 26.17 2.83
C ALA A 195 -24.48 27.34 1.88
N SER A 196 -23.86 27.35 0.69
CA SER A 196 -24.10 28.36 -0.34
C SER A 196 -25.56 28.39 -0.80
N ALA A 197 -26.18 27.23 -1.02
CA ALA A 197 -27.60 27.16 -1.39
C ALA A 197 -28.52 27.80 -0.35
N ARG A 198 -28.24 27.61 0.95
CA ARG A 198 -29.02 28.19 2.05
C ARG A 198 -28.83 29.70 2.15
N LEU A 199 -27.60 30.19 1.96
CA LEU A 199 -27.31 31.63 1.95
C LEU A 199 -28.00 32.33 0.79
N MET A 200 -27.87 31.80 -0.43
CA MET A 200 -28.56 32.33 -1.62
C MET A 200 -30.08 32.33 -1.43
N ARG A 201 -30.62 31.31 -0.74
CA ARG A 201 -32.05 31.25 -0.43
C ARG A 201 -32.47 32.34 0.57
N ALA A 202 -31.67 32.58 1.61
CA ALA A 202 -31.90 33.66 2.58
C ALA A 202 -31.82 35.06 1.93
N GLN A 203 -30.98 35.22 0.90
CA GLN A 203 -30.89 36.43 0.08
C GLN A 203 -32.08 36.61 -0.89
N GLY A 204 -33.06 35.70 -0.88
CA GLY A 204 -34.29 35.81 -1.67
C GLY A 204 -34.23 35.18 -3.06
N MET A 205 -33.14 34.50 -3.43
CA MET A 205 -33.06 33.81 -4.72
C MET A 205 -34.08 32.66 -4.82
N SER A 206 -34.61 32.44 -6.03
CA SER A 206 -35.51 31.32 -6.32
C SER A 206 -34.73 30.00 -6.40
N TYR A 207 -35.38 28.88 -6.06
CA TYR A 207 -34.76 27.55 -6.13
C TYR A 207 -34.20 27.20 -7.52
N ARG A 208 -34.81 27.70 -8.60
CA ARG A 208 -34.33 27.51 -9.98
C ARG A 208 -33.03 28.27 -10.24
N ALA A 209 -32.91 29.49 -9.73
CA ALA A 209 -31.70 30.29 -9.86
C ALA A 209 -30.53 29.64 -9.11
N ILE A 210 -30.76 29.19 -7.88
CA ILE A 210 -29.75 28.51 -7.05
C ILE A 210 -29.29 27.20 -7.70
N ALA A 211 -30.22 26.43 -8.27
CA ALA A 211 -29.91 25.19 -8.99
C ALA A 211 -29.00 25.42 -10.21
N LYS A 212 -29.25 26.50 -10.95
CA LYS A 212 -28.42 26.91 -12.08
C LYS A 212 -27.02 27.36 -11.63
N GLU A 213 -26.95 28.16 -10.57
CA GLU A 213 -25.70 28.72 -10.04
C GLU A 213 -24.76 27.64 -9.47
N LEU A 214 -25.31 26.67 -8.74
CA LEU A 214 -24.53 25.61 -8.09
C LEU A 214 -24.35 24.35 -8.96
N GLU A 215 -24.90 24.37 -10.17
CA GLU A 215 -24.94 23.27 -11.15
C GLU A 215 -25.47 21.96 -10.55
N VAL A 216 -26.59 22.05 -9.83
CA VAL A 216 -27.24 20.90 -9.18
C VAL A 216 -28.72 20.85 -9.54
N SER A 217 -29.32 19.67 -9.43
CA SER A 217 -30.74 19.52 -9.75
C SER A 217 -31.63 20.26 -8.74
N LEU A 218 -32.77 20.76 -9.22
CA LEU A 218 -33.79 21.44 -8.39
C LEU A 218 -34.18 20.64 -7.15
N GLY A 219 -34.36 19.32 -7.28
CA GLY A 219 -34.74 18.45 -6.17
C GLY A 219 -33.68 18.41 -5.05
N ILE A 220 -32.40 18.53 -5.40
CA ILE A 220 -31.31 18.60 -4.43
C ILE A 220 -31.35 19.93 -3.67
N VAL A 221 -31.54 21.06 -4.38
CA VAL A 221 -31.65 22.39 -3.74
C VAL A 221 -32.86 22.45 -2.81
N HIS A 222 -34.01 21.93 -3.24
CA HIS A 222 -35.21 21.83 -2.39
C HIS A 222 -34.94 21.04 -1.11
N LYS A 223 -34.18 19.94 -1.21
CA LYS A 223 -33.80 19.13 -0.05
C LYS A 223 -32.85 19.89 0.89
N TRP A 224 -31.84 20.56 0.33
CA TRP A 224 -30.84 21.30 1.11
C TRP A 224 -31.40 22.51 1.85
N CYS A 225 -32.43 23.15 1.29
CA CYS A 225 -33.07 24.33 1.90
C CYS A 225 -34.25 23.97 2.83
N ARG A 226 -34.69 22.69 2.86
CA ARG A 226 -35.70 22.19 3.83
C ARG A 226 -35.09 21.63 5.11
N GLU A 227 -33.83 21.19 5.04
CA GLU A 227 -33.00 20.78 6.19
C GLU A 227 -32.43 22.00 6.90
#